data_AF-E7C7E1-F1
#
_entry.id   AF-E7C7E1-F1
#
_cell.length_a   1.000
_cell.length_b   1.000
_cell.length_c   1.000
_cell.angle_alpha   90.00
_cell.angle_beta   90.00
_cell.angle_gamma   90.00
#
_symmetry.space_group_name_H-M   'P 1'
#
loop_
_entity.id
_entity.type
_entity.pdbx_description
1 polymer ?
#
loop_
_entity_poly.entity_id
_entity_poly.type
_entity_poly.pdbx_seq_one_letter_code
_entity_poly.pdbx_strand_id
1 'polypeptide(L)'
;MKAGNIDAAVELSHQTNTLPEITGRVCPQDRLCEGACTIRDEHGAVTIGNIERYISDQALAKGWRPDLSHVTKVDKRVAIIGAGPAGLACADVLTRNGVGVTVYDRHPEIGGLLTFGIPSFKLDKSLLARRREIFSAMGIHFELNCEVGKDVSLDSLLEQYDAVFVGVALTVP
;
A
#
# COMPACT_ATOMS: atom_id res chain seq x y z
N MET A 1 13.42 -11.35 -13.18
CA MET A 1 12.95 -11.20 -14.58
C MET A 1 13.80 -11.96 -15.60
N LYS A 2 15.02 -11.53 -15.97
CA LYS A 2 15.83 -12.21 -17.00
C LYS A 2 16.08 -13.70 -16.71
N ALA A 3 16.24 -14.06 -15.44
CA ALA A 3 16.40 -15.45 -14.98
C ALA A 3 15.06 -16.21 -14.79
N GLY A 4 13.91 -15.64 -15.16
CA GLY A 4 12.59 -16.27 -14.99
C GLY A 4 12.05 -16.36 -13.57
N ASN A 5 12.83 -16.00 -12.54
CA ASN A 5 12.39 -16.02 -11.14
C ASN A 5 11.50 -14.81 -10.83
N ILE A 6 10.17 -15.02 -10.86
CA ILE A 6 9.15 -14.01 -10.54
C ILE A 6 9.01 -13.84 -9.04
N ASP A 7 9.06 -14.93 -8.28
CA ASP A 7 8.81 -14.93 -6.85
C ASP A 7 9.89 -14.11 -6.12
N ALA A 8 11.17 -14.30 -6.48
CA ALA A 8 12.24 -13.45 -5.95
C ALA A 8 12.14 -11.98 -6.40
N ALA A 9 11.59 -11.73 -7.59
CA ALA A 9 11.46 -10.36 -8.11
C ALA A 9 10.36 -9.58 -7.40
N VAL A 10 9.21 -10.22 -7.14
CA VAL A 10 8.11 -9.58 -6.40
C VAL A 10 8.47 -9.36 -4.93
N GLU A 11 9.19 -10.31 -4.31
CA GLU A 11 9.73 -10.11 -2.95
C GLU A 11 10.68 -8.92 -2.90
N LEU A 12 11.62 -8.83 -3.85
CA LEU A 12 12.53 -7.70 -3.93
C LEU A 12 11.80 -6.37 -4.13
N SER A 13 10.79 -6.33 -5.00
CA SER A 13 9.98 -5.13 -5.23
C SER A 13 9.25 -4.70 -3.95
N HIS A 14 8.74 -5.66 -3.18
CA HIS A 14 8.05 -5.42 -1.92
C HIS A 14 8.93 -5.04 -0.74
N GLN A 15 10.26 -5.22 -0.82
CA GLN A 15 11.18 -4.80 0.25
C GLN A 15 11.20 -3.29 0.45
N THR A 16 10.98 -2.52 -0.62
CA THR A 16 11.04 -1.05 -0.59
C THR A 16 9.74 -0.37 -1.00
N ASN A 17 8.74 -1.14 -1.43
CA ASN A 17 7.47 -0.61 -1.92
C ASN A 17 6.29 -1.43 -1.38
N THR A 18 5.38 -0.77 -0.67
CA THR A 18 4.18 -1.40 -0.15
C THR A 18 3.17 -1.77 -1.25
N LEU A 19 3.11 -0.98 -2.34
CA LEU A 19 2.06 -1.05 -3.36
C LEU A 19 2.62 -1.12 -4.81
N PRO A 20 3.56 -2.03 -5.13
CA PRO A 20 4.18 -2.17 -6.45
C PRO A 20 3.19 -2.49 -7.57
N GLU A 21 2.11 -3.23 -7.27
CA GLU A 21 1.03 -3.46 -8.23
C GLU A 21 0.30 -2.18 -8.61
N ILE A 22 0.34 -1.14 -7.78
CA ILE A 22 -0.26 0.16 -8.06
C ILE A 22 0.75 1.10 -8.70
N THR A 23 1.95 1.26 -8.12
CA THR A 23 2.98 2.17 -8.63
C THR A 23 3.42 1.81 -10.05
N GLY A 24 3.49 0.52 -10.39
CA GLY A 24 3.77 0.06 -11.74
C GLY A 24 2.74 0.51 -12.78
N ARG A 25 1.56 0.96 -12.35
CA ARG A 25 0.46 1.44 -13.22
C ARG A 25 0.32 2.95 -13.24
N VAL A 26 0.52 3.62 -12.11
CA VAL A 26 0.10 5.03 -11.94
C VAL A 26 1.24 6.00 -11.64
N CYS A 27 2.44 5.52 -11.34
CA CYS A 27 3.58 6.43 -11.19
C CYS A 27 3.84 7.18 -12.51
N PRO A 28 4.26 8.45 -12.47
CA PRO A 28 4.75 9.15 -13.65
C PRO A 28 6.20 8.71 -13.92
N GLN A 29 6.40 7.51 -14.49
CA GLN A 29 7.73 6.92 -14.59
C GLN A 29 8.71 7.76 -15.43
N ASP A 30 8.19 8.47 -16.43
CA ASP A 30 8.92 9.42 -17.28
C ASP A 30 9.59 10.56 -16.49
N ARG A 31 9.04 10.89 -15.32
CA ARG A 31 9.57 11.91 -14.39
C ARG A 31 10.31 11.31 -13.19
N LEU A 32 10.35 9.97 -13.11
CA LEU A 32 10.93 9.22 -12.00
C LEU A 32 11.98 8.24 -12.54
N CYS A 33 11.81 6.94 -12.27
CA CYS A 33 12.80 5.91 -12.56
C CYS A 33 13.17 5.80 -14.05
N GLU A 34 12.19 5.86 -14.96
CA GLU A 34 12.44 5.77 -16.40
C GLU A 34 13.03 7.07 -16.96
N GLY A 35 12.67 8.21 -16.36
CA GLY A 35 13.27 9.52 -16.62
C GLY A 35 14.75 9.60 -16.27
N ALA A 36 15.24 8.76 -15.36
CA ALA A 36 16.65 8.69 -14.94
C ALA A 36 17.41 7.50 -15.57
N CYS A 37 16.80 6.78 -16.51
CA CYS A 37 17.40 5.59 -17.10
C CYS A 37 18.65 5.94 -17.94
N THR A 38 19.80 5.36 -17.60
CA THR A 38 21.11 5.69 -18.21
C THR A 38 21.22 5.33 -19.70
N ILE A 39 20.40 4.40 -20.19
CA ILE A 39 20.39 3.99 -21.60
C ILE A 39 19.27 4.66 -22.41
N ARG A 40 18.49 5.56 -21.78
CA ARG A 40 17.31 6.16 -22.41
C ARG A 40 17.61 6.82 -23.74
N ASP A 41 18.68 7.61 -23.77
CA ASP A 41 18.97 8.46 -24.92
C ASP A 41 19.49 7.64 -26.12
N GLU A 42 20.05 6.45 -25.88
CA GLU A 42 20.57 5.54 -26.92
C GLU A 42 19.53 4.49 -27.38
N HIS A 43 18.71 3.96 -26.46
CA HIS A 43 17.88 2.77 -26.71
C HIS A 43 16.41 2.93 -26.28
N GLY A 44 16.02 4.08 -25.76
CA GLY A 44 14.78 4.25 -25.01
C GLY A 44 14.93 3.76 -23.56
N ALA A 45 14.09 4.27 -22.67
CA ALA A 45 14.14 3.88 -21.27
C ALA A 45 13.66 2.43 -21.08
N VAL A 46 14.24 1.74 -20.11
CA VAL A 46 13.67 0.48 -19.62
C VAL A 46 12.28 0.77 -19.07
N THR A 47 11.27 -0.01 -19.46
CA THR A 47 9.89 0.16 -18.99
C THR A 47 9.72 -0.43 -17.58
N ILE A 48 10.39 0.16 -16.60
CA ILE A 48 10.43 -0.26 -15.19
C ILE A 48 9.02 -0.40 -14.62
N GLY A 49 8.11 0.55 -14.91
CA GLY A 49 6.73 0.48 -14.44
C GLY A 49 6.00 -0.77 -14.94
N ASN A 50 6.17 -1.09 -16.23
CA ASN A 50 5.58 -2.31 -16.82
C ASN A 50 6.17 -3.59 -16.24
N ILE A 51 7.47 -3.60 -15.93
CA ILE A 51 8.12 -4.74 -15.29
C ILE A 51 7.58 -4.93 -13.87
N GLU A 52 7.48 -3.86 -13.07
CA GLU A 52 6.92 -3.89 -11.70
C GLU A 52 5.46 -4.36 -11.70
N ARG A 53 4.66 -3.86 -12.63
CA ARG A 53 3.30 -4.35 -12.88
C ARG A 53 3.29 -5.84 -13.20
N TYR A 54 4.11 -6.28 -14.15
CA TYR A 54 4.12 -7.66 -14.63
C TYR A 54 4.46 -8.65 -13.51
N ILE A 55 5.52 -8.39 -12.74
CA ILE A 55 5.91 -9.29 -11.65
C ILE A 55 4.83 -9.35 -10.56
N SER A 56 4.21 -8.22 -10.25
CA SER A 56 3.14 -8.15 -9.24
C SER A 56 1.90 -8.91 -9.70
N ASP A 57 1.48 -8.73 -10.95
CA ASP A 57 0.31 -9.41 -11.52
C ASP A 57 0.50 -10.94 -11.53
N GLN A 58 1.67 -11.41 -11.97
CA GLN A 58 1.99 -12.84 -11.98
C GLN A 58 2.01 -13.44 -10.57
N ALA A 59 2.60 -12.72 -9.60
CA ALA A 59 2.64 -13.16 -8.23
C ALA A 59 1.25 -13.22 -7.58
N LEU A 60 0.45 -12.15 -7.74
CA LEU A 60 -0.91 -12.08 -7.19
C LEU A 60 -1.82 -13.16 -7.78
N ALA A 61 -1.68 -13.47 -9.08
CA ALA A 61 -2.41 -14.55 -9.75
C ALA A 61 -2.05 -15.93 -9.19
N LYS A 62 -0.80 -16.13 -8.75
CA LYS A 62 -0.35 -17.35 -8.04
C LYS A 62 -0.74 -17.38 -6.56
N GLY A 63 -1.43 -16.36 -6.07
CA GLY A 63 -1.84 -16.28 -4.67
C GLY A 63 -0.76 -15.78 -3.72
N TRP A 64 0.27 -15.10 -4.22
CA TRP A 64 1.33 -14.51 -3.40
C TRP A 64 0.78 -13.71 -2.21
N ARG A 65 1.47 -13.85 -1.07
CA ARG A 65 1.23 -13.13 0.18
C ARG A 65 2.58 -12.83 0.85
N PRO A 66 2.74 -11.69 1.53
CA PRO A 66 3.90 -11.46 2.37
C PRO A 66 4.03 -12.53 3.46
N ASP A 67 5.24 -13.03 3.68
CA ASP A 67 5.56 -13.89 4.81
C ASP A 67 5.92 -13.05 6.05
N LEU A 68 5.14 -13.20 7.11
CA LEU A 68 5.36 -12.55 8.42
C LEU A 68 5.80 -13.55 9.50
N SER A 69 6.16 -14.78 9.14
CA SER A 69 6.53 -15.84 10.08
C SER A 69 7.71 -15.48 11.00
N HIS A 70 8.57 -14.56 10.56
CA HIS A 70 9.73 -14.07 11.31
C HIS A 70 9.41 -12.84 12.19
N VAL A 71 8.22 -12.28 12.09
CA VAL A 71 7.86 -11.05 12.81
C VAL A 71 7.51 -11.37 14.26
N THR A 72 8.27 -10.79 15.18
CA THR A 72 7.97 -10.87 16.62
C THR A 72 7.03 -9.73 16.98
N LYS A 73 5.86 -10.07 17.55
CA LYS A 73 4.91 -9.06 18.02
C LYS A 73 5.49 -8.24 19.16
N VAL A 74 5.21 -6.93 19.14
CA VAL A 74 5.50 -6.03 20.24
C VAL A 74 4.20 -5.62 20.92
N ASP A 75 4.28 -5.29 22.21
CA ASP A 75 3.13 -4.77 22.98
C ASP A 75 2.97 -3.26 22.72
N LYS A 76 2.74 -2.92 21.45
CA LYS A 76 2.49 -1.55 20.98
C LYS A 76 1.36 -1.55 19.98
N ARG A 77 0.50 -0.53 20.07
CA ARG A 77 -0.65 -0.35 19.19
C ARG A 77 -0.67 1.05 18.60
N VAL A 78 -0.96 1.14 17.31
CA VAL A 78 -1.03 2.42 16.59
C VAL A 78 -2.35 2.54 15.86
N ALA A 79 -3.00 3.70 16.01
CA ALA A 79 -4.14 4.08 15.20
C ALA A 79 -3.66 4.90 13.99
N ILE A 80 -4.18 4.56 12.82
CA ILE A 80 -3.91 5.25 11.56
C ILE A 80 -5.20 5.87 11.07
N ILE A 81 -5.22 7.19 10.86
CA ILE A 81 -6.39 7.92 10.35
C ILE A 81 -6.21 8.15 8.86
N GLY A 82 -7.01 7.47 8.04
CA GLY A 82 -6.98 7.49 6.59
C GLY A 82 -6.36 6.22 5.99
N ALA A 83 -7.14 5.48 5.20
CA ALA A 83 -6.75 4.29 4.46
C ALA A 83 -6.26 4.62 3.03
N GLY A 84 -5.71 5.83 2.82
CA GLY A 84 -5.01 6.20 1.58
C GLY A 84 -3.61 5.59 1.48
N PRO A 85 -2.86 5.86 0.39
CA PRO A 85 -1.51 5.30 0.19
C PRO A 85 -0.57 5.49 1.37
N ALA A 86 -0.58 6.67 2.01
CA ALA A 86 0.27 6.97 3.15
C ALA A 86 -0.07 6.12 4.38
N GLY A 87 -1.36 6.03 4.73
CA GLY A 87 -1.80 5.20 5.86
C GLY A 87 -1.59 3.71 5.62
N LEU A 88 -1.82 3.24 4.39
CA LEU A 88 -1.57 1.85 4.00
C LEU A 88 -0.08 1.49 4.06
N ALA A 89 0.81 2.37 3.60
CA ALA A 89 2.26 2.19 3.73
C ALA A 89 2.70 2.19 5.21
N CYS A 90 2.17 3.11 6.01
CA CYS A 90 2.44 3.15 7.45
C CYS A 90 1.99 1.85 8.14
N ALA A 91 0.79 1.36 7.83
CA ALA A 91 0.24 0.12 8.37
C ALA A 91 1.10 -1.10 8.02
N ASP A 92 1.52 -1.22 6.77
CA ASP A 92 2.38 -2.30 6.29
C ASP A 92 3.73 -2.32 7.04
N VAL A 93 4.40 -1.18 7.11
CA VAL A 93 5.70 -1.07 7.81
C VAL A 93 5.55 -1.40 9.30
N LEU A 94 4.55 -0.83 9.99
CA LEU A 94 4.33 -1.08 11.42
C LEU A 94 4.00 -2.55 11.71
N THR A 95 3.14 -3.16 10.89
CA THR A 95 2.75 -4.58 11.04
C THR A 95 3.94 -5.51 10.85
N ARG A 96 4.81 -5.23 9.87
CA ARG A 96 6.07 -5.96 9.65
C ARG A 96 7.08 -5.81 10.80
N ASN A 97 6.92 -4.80 11.64
CA ASN A 97 7.71 -4.60 12.86
C ASN A 97 6.96 -5.07 14.12
N GLY A 98 5.88 -5.84 13.96
CA GLY A 98 5.17 -6.49 15.06
C GLY A 98 4.19 -5.60 15.82
N VAL A 99 3.96 -4.37 15.37
CA VAL A 99 3.03 -3.42 16.00
C VAL A 99 1.59 -3.77 15.62
N GLY A 100 0.67 -3.72 16.58
CA GLY A 100 -0.76 -3.86 16.32
C GLY A 100 -1.32 -2.59 15.66
N VAL A 101 -1.95 -2.72 14.50
CA VAL A 101 -2.43 -1.56 13.72
C VAL A 101 -3.93 -1.61 13.50
N THR A 102 -4.59 -0.49 13.78
CA THR A 102 -5.97 -0.23 13.36
C THR A 102 -5.99 0.98 12.42
N VAL A 103 -6.55 0.81 11.22
CA VAL A 103 -6.74 1.88 10.24
C VAL A 103 -8.19 2.31 10.23
N TYR A 104 -8.44 3.57 10.55
CA TYR A 104 -9.76 4.21 10.50
C TYR A 104 -9.92 4.95 9.17
N ASP A 105 -11.04 4.78 8.49
CA ASP A 105 -11.38 5.59 7.32
C ASP A 105 -12.89 5.84 7.24
N ARG A 106 -13.27 7.04 6.81
CA ARG A 106 -14.67 7.45 6.61
C ARG A 106 -15.33 6.74 5.43
N HIS A 107 -14.55 6.24 4.48
CA HIS A 107 -15.06 5.58 3.28
C HIS A 107 -15.23 4.07 3.51
N PRO A 108 -16.12 3.40 2.77
CA PRO A 108 -16.39 1.97 2.91
C PRO A 108 -15.28 1.07 2.36
N GLU A 109 -14.34 1.64 1.59
CA GLU A 109 -13.23 0.92 0.97
C GLU A 109 -11.91 1.65 1.18
N ILE A 110 -10.82 0.87 1.27
CA ILE A 110 -9.46 1.41 1.38
C ILE A 110 -8.99 2.03 0.05
N GLY A 111 -7.88 2.75 0.09
CA GLY A 111 -7.13 3.24 -1.08
C GLY A 111 -7.24 4.74 -1.33
N GLY A 112 -8.16 5.45 -0.66
CA GLY A 112 -8.33 6.90 -0.86
C GLY A 112 -8.50 7.25 -2.34
N LEU A 113 -7.71 8.19 -2.86
CA LEU A 113 -7.75 8.57 -4.29
C LEU A 113 -7.41 7.41 -5.24
N LEU A 114 -6.68 6.38 -4.82
CA LEU A 114 -6.47 5.19 -5.65
C LEU A 114 -7.80 4.51 -5.99
N THR A 115 -8.74 4.50 -5.05
CA THR A 115 -10.05 3.87 -5.21
C THR A 115 -11.07 4.85 -5.78
N PHE A 116 -11.13 6.06 -5.22
CA PHE A 116 -12.22 7.01 -5.50
C PHE A 116 -11.86 8.11 -6.53
N GLY A 117 -10.58 8.32 -6.82
CA GLY A 117 -10.12 9.40 -7.72
C GLY A 117 -9.59 8.92 -9.06
N ILE A 118 -8.75 7.88 -9.08
CA ILE A 118 -8.15 7.38 -10.33
C ILE A 118 -9.20 6.59 -11.12
N PRO A 119 -9.38 6.82 -12.43
CA PRO A 119 -10.34 6.04 -13.23
C PRO A 119 -9.96 4.55 -13.35
N SER A 120 -10.96 3.67 -13.44
CA SER A 120 -10.76 2.20 -13.47
C SER A 120 -9.96 1.70 -14.69
N PHE A 121 -9.99 2.41 -15.81
CA PHE A 121 -9.18 2.05 -16.99
C PHE A 121 -7.68 2.29 -16.77
N LYS A 122 -7.30 3.12 -15.79
CA LYS A 122 -5.90 3.30 -15.36
C LYS A 122 -5.53 2.37 -14.21
N LEU A 123 -6.45 2.18 -13.27
CA LEU A 123 -6.23 1.37 -12.08
C LEU A 123 -7.50 0.59 -11.71
N ASP A 124 -7.46 -0.72 -11.97
CA ASP A 124 -8.52 -1.66 -11.60
C ASP A 124 -8.71 -1.68 -10.07
N LYS A 125 -9.96 -1.49 -9.63
CA LYS A 125 -10.35 -1.41 -8.22
C LYS A 125 -10.27 -2.77 -7.52
N SER A 126 -10.31 -3.86 -8.28
CA SER A 126 -10.10 -5.21 -7.75
C SER A 126 -8.73 -5.36 -7.07
N LEU A 127 -7.72 -4.60 -7.50
CA LEU A 127 -6.39 -4.60 -6.88
C LEU A 127 -6.42 -4.08 -5.45
N LEU A 128 -7.20 -3.02 -5.18
CA LEU A 128 -7.32 -2.46 -3.83
C LEU A 128 -8.14 -3.38 -2.92
N ALA A 129 -9.19 -4.01 -3.45
CA ALA A 129 -9.94 -5.04 -2.72
C ALA A 129 -9.02 -6.22 -2.35
N ARG A 130 -8.21 -6.70 -3.30
CA ARG A 130 -7.22 -7.75 -3.06
C ARG A 130 -6.16 -7.32 -2.04
N ARG A 131 -5.66 -6.09 -2.14
CA ARG A 131 -4.70 -5.54 -1.18
C ARG A 131 -5.28 -5.46 0.24
N ARG A 132 -6.57 -5.11 0.37
CA ARG A 132 -7.30 -5.16 1.65
C ARG A 132 -7.29 -6.56 2.24
N GLU A 133 -7.62 -7.59 1.45
CA GLU A 133 -7.57 -8.99 1.89
C GLU A 133 -6.18 -9.39 2.40
N ILE A 134 -5.13 -9.02 1.66
CA ILE A 134 -3.74 -9.29 2.03
C ILE A 134 -3.41 -8.63 3.37
N PHE A 135 -3.75 -7.35 3.53
CA PHE A 135 -3.45 -6.59 4.73
C PHE A 135 -4.26 -7.05 5.95
N SER A 136 -5.52 -7.40 5.77
CA SER A 136 -6.32 -8.03 6.83
C SER A 136 -5.73 -9.37 7.25
N ALA A 137 -5.24 -10.19 6.31
CA ALA A 137 -4.55 -11.44 6.63
C ALA A 137 -3.20 -11.24 7.34
N MET A 138 -2.54 -10.10 7.11
CA MET A 138 -1.35 -9.67 7.87
C MET A 138 -1.67 -9.25 9.31
N GLY A 139 -2.95 -9.05 9.64
CA GLY A 139 -3.40 -8.62 10.98
C GLY A 139 -3.69 -7.12 11.10
N ILE A 140 -3.69 -6.37 9.99
CA ILE A 140 -4.15 -4.97 9.99
C ILE A 140 -5.67 -4.96 10.14
N HIS A 141 -6.15 -4.27 11.17
CA HIS A 141 -7.59 -4.06 11.37
C HIS A 141 -8.06 -2.81 10.63
N PHE A 142 -9.22 -2.89 9.98
CA PHE A 142 -9.80 -1.77 9.22
C PHE A 142 -11.16 -1.40 9.80
N GLU A 143 -11.23 -0.22 10.40
CA GLU A 143 -12.46 0.41 10.86
C GLU A 143 -12.94 1.41 9.81
N LEU A 144 -13.68 0.89 8.83
CA LEU A 144 -14.21 1.66 7.70
C LEU A 144 -15.60 2.22 8.01
N ASN A 145 -16.01 3.25 7.26
CA ASN A 145 -17.21 4.05 7.58
C ASN A 145 -17.14 4.72 8.96
N CYS A 146 -15.93 5.08 9.41
CA CYS A 146 -15.69 5.74 10.67
C CYS A 146 -14.89 7.02 10.45
N GLU A 147 -15.51 8.18 10.67
CA GLU A 147 -14.87 9.49 10.55
C GLU A 147 -14.35 9.97 11.92
N VAL A 148 -13.03 9.99 12.07
CA VAL A 148 -12.39 10.55 13.28
C VAL A 148 -12.65 12.05 13.35
N GLY A 149 -13.10 12.51 14.52
CA GLY A 149 -13.63 13.84 14.76
C GLY A 149 -15.16 13.92 14.72
N LYS A 150 -15.85 12.88 14.23
CA LYS A 150 -17.32 12.77 14.28
C LYS A 150 -17.79 11.54 15.02
N ASP A 151 -17.36 10.35 14.59
CA ASP A 151 -17.78 9.08 15.17
C ASP A 151 -16.89 8.66 16.35
N VAL A 152 -15.59 8.96 16.25
CA VAL A 152 -14.57 8.72 17.28
C VAL A 152 -13.75 9.98 17.48
N SER A 153 -13.51 10.42 18.72
CA SER A 153 -12.70 11.61 18.98
C SER A 153 -11.20 11.30 18.86
N LEU A 154 -10.41 12.29 18.43
CA LEU A 154 -8.95 12.15 18.41
C LEU A 154 -8.38 11.88 19.80
N ASP A 155 -8.90 12.55 20.84
CA ASP A 155 -8.48 12.36 22.22
C ASP A 155 -8.67 10.90 22.67
N SER A 156 -9.80 10.28 22.31
CA SER A 156 -10.04 8.87 22.65
C SER A 156 -9.02 7.93 21.98
N LEU A 157 -8.55 8.25 20.77
CA LEU A 157 -7.51 7.48 20.10
C LEU A 157 -6.15 7.67 20.77
N LEU A 158 -5.82 8.90 21.19
CA LEU A 158 -4.58 9.21 21.90
C LEU A 158 -4.52 8.54 23.29
N GLU A 159 -5.65 8.32 23.94
CA GLU A 159 -5.74 7.57 25.20
C GLU A 159 -5.62 6.05 25.00
N GLN A 160 -6.13 5.52 23.89
CA GLN A 160 -6.22 4.08 23.65
C GLN A 160 -4.98 3.48 22.96
N TYR A 161 -4.25 4.28 22.18
CA TYR A 161 -3.13 3.83 21.36
C TYR A 161 -1.81 4.48 21.78
N ASP A 162 -0.70 3.77 21.59
CA ASP A 162 0.63 4.30 21.91
C ASP A 162 1.06 5.44 20.96
N ALA A 163 0.52 5.45 19.75
CA ALA A 163 0.71 6.54 18.80
C ALA A 163 -0.46 6.63 17.81
N VAL A 164 -0.59 7.79 17.17
CA VAL A 164 -1.55 8.05 16.10
C VAL A 164 -0.81 8.61 14.88
N PHE A 165 -1.07 8.04 13.69
CA PHE A 165 -0.62 8.59 12.42
C PHE A 165 -1.81 9.21 11.67
N VAL A 166 -1.64 10.43 11.17
CA VAL A 166 -2.68 11.17 10.44
C VAL A 166 -2.33 11.24 8.96
N GLY A 167 -3.09 10.52 8.13
CA GLY A 167 -2.90 10.36 6.69
C GLY A 167 -4.15 10.69 5.86
N VAL A 168 -4.96 11.65 6.29
CA VAL A 168 -6.28 11.99 5.69
C VAL A 168 -6.20 12.72 4.34
N ALA A 169 -5.01 13.16 3.93
CA ALA A 169 -4.77 13.96 2.73
C ALA A 169 -5.64 15.24 2.66
N LEU A 170 -5.73 15.85 1.47
CA LEU A 170 -6.60 16.99 1.19
C LEU A 170 -8.03 16.49 1.00
N THR A 171 -8.91 16.79 1.95
CA THR A 171 -10.31 16.35 1.94
C THR A 171 -11.28 17.38 1.36
N VAL A 172 -10.77 18.54 0.94
CA VAL A 172 -11.52 19.69 0.42
C VAL A 172 -10.96 20.03 -0.97
N PRO A 173 -11.80 20.29 -1.98
CA PRO A 173 -11.37 20.62 -3.34
C PRO A 173 -10.51 21.88 -3.44
#